data_AF-E2N7Y9-F1
#
_entry.id   AF-E2N7Y9-F1
#
_cell.length_a   1.000
_cell.length_b   1.000
_cell.length_c   1.000
_cell.angle_alpha   90.00
_cell.angle_beta   90.00
_cell.angle_gamma   90.00
#
_symmetry.space_group_name_H-M   'P 1'
#
loop_
_entity.id
_entity.type
_entity.pdbx_description
1 polymer ?
#
loop_
_entity_poly.entity_id
_entity_poly.type
_entity_poly.pdbx_seq_one_letter_code
_entity_poly.pdbx_strand_id
1 'polypeptide(L)'
;MDLSIFIFCAGVALLILVLIAVCDVSVEGHKRPAPPRIPCPPKLIMAPGMKYQRLTIKAIIRWEQLREKSFSQIDYTDKEDVESLLYVMYITSDKSRYTFEVFRQVLIDERFMNAMSSDLGKIMEVVAQFQRKITTSDVGNSEGSLENIGKIVSTLIMAGLDAHYALNEMELCDLPLYLEAYERKRKEEMESSRMWTYFAMLPHIDARKMKNGARDLIIFPWEEEEMRKEAERAIREDAARFEEFMKTKKTDYYGG
;
A
#
# COMPACT_ATOMS: atom_id res chain seq x y z
N MET A 1 -23.45 -28.09 -30.38
CA MET A 1 -22.17 -27.37 -30.63
C MET A 1 -22.55 -26.07 -31.30
N ASP A 2 -22.48 -24.98 -30.56
CA ASP A 2 -23.20 -23.75 -30.89
C ASP A 2 -22.55 -22.98 -32.03
N LEU A 3 -23.37 -22.68 -33.04
CA LEU A 3 -23.00 -21.89 -34.23
C LEU A 3 -22.40 -20.52 -33.85
N SER A 4 -22.78 -19.99 -32.68
CA SER A 4 -22.24 -18.75 -32.10
C SER A 4 -20.75 -18.83 -31.76
N ILE A 5 -20.27 -19.97 -31.28
CA ILE A 5 -18.85 -20.20 -30.94
C ILE A 5 -18.01 -20.25 -32.23
N PHE A 6 -18.53 -20.88 -33.28
CA PHE A 6 -17.86 -20.93 -34.57
C PHE A 6 -17.71 -19.54 -35.22
N ILE A 7 -18.76 -18.71 -35.13
CA ILE A 7 -18.72 -17.33 -35.66
C ILE A 7 -17.73 -16.47 -34.86
N PHE A 8 -17.68 -16.63 -33.54
CA PHE A 8 -16.71 -15.93 -32.70
C PHE A 8 -15.27 -16.36 -33.02
N CYS A 9 -15.00 -17.66 -33.13
CA CYS A 9 -13.68 -18.17 -33.49
C CYS A 9 -13.24 -17.75 -34.89
N ALA A 10 -14.16 -17.74 -35.87
CA ALA A 10 -13.88 -17.25 -37.21
C ALA A 10 -13.58 -15.74 -37.23
N GLY A 11 -14.30 -14.94 -36.44
CA GLY A 11 -14.06 -13.50 -36.31
C GLY A 11 -12.69 -13.19 -35.68
N VAL A 12 -12.30 -13.93 -34.64
CA VAL A 12 -10.98 -13.77 -34.00
C VAL A 12 -9.85 -14.20 -34.94
N ALA A 13 -10.01 -15.29 -35.69
CA ALA A 13 -9.02 -15.73 -36.67
C ALA A 13 -8.80 -14.71 -37.80
N LEU A 14 -9.88 -14.07 -38.26
CA LEU A 14 -9.82 -13.06 -39.31
C LEU A 14 -9.16 -11.77 -38.81
N LEU A 15 -9.40 -11.39 -37.54
CA LEU A 15 -8.72 -10.25 -36.91
C LEU A 15 -7.22 -10.50 -36.72
N ILE A 16 -6.82 -11.72 -36.37
CA ILE A 16 -5.40 -12.12 -36.27
C ILE A 16 -4.74 -12.07 -37.66
N LEU A 17 -5.40 -12.57 -38.71
CA LEU A 17 -4.87 -12.51 -40.08
C LEU A 17 -4.72 -11.07 -40.58
N VAL A 18 -5.66 -10.18 -40.26
CA VAL A 18 -5.56 -8.75 -40.59
C VAL A 18 -4.40 -8.10 -39.84
N LEU A 19 -4.19 -8.42 -38.55
CA LEU A 19 -3.04 -7.93 -37.79
C LEU A 19 -1.71 -8.43 -38.37
N ILE A 20 -1.62 -9.71 -38.76
CA ILE A 20 -0.43 -10.27 -39.41
C ILE A 20 -0.17 -9.54 -40.75
N ALA A 21 -1.20 -9.34 -41.57
CA ALA A 21 -1.06 -8.64 -42.85
C ALA A 21 -0.66 -7.15 -42.68
N VAL A 22 -1.20 -6.46 -41.67
CA VAL A 22 -0.80 -5.07 -41.35
C VAL A 22 0.63 -5.00 -40.81
N CYS A 23 1.05 -6.01 -40.03
CA CYS A 23 2.43 -6.15 -39.57
C CYS A 23 3.38 -6.46 -40.73
N ASP A 24 3.00 -7.32 -41.67
CA ASP A 24 3.84 -7.68 -42.83
C ASP A 24 3.97 -6.51 -43.82
N VAL A 25 2.90 -5.73 -44.06
CA VAL A 25 2.94 -4.55 -44.94
C VAL A 25 3.77 -3.40 -44.35
N SER A 26 3.99 -3.36 -43.04
CA SER A 26 4.92 -2.40 -42.42
C SER A 26 6.39 -2.83 -42.47
N VAL A 27 6.69 -4.05 -42.98
CA VAL A 27 8.04 -4.66 -42.96
C VAL A 27 8.66 -4.78 -44.36
N GLU A 28 8.11 -4.13 -45.38
CA GLU A 28 8.75 -4.07 -46.70
C GLU A 28 9.85 -2.98 -46.73
N GLY A 29 11.01 -3.29 -46.14
CA GLY A 29 12.19 -2.43 -46.32
C GLY A 29 13.39 -2.63 -45.40
N HIS A 30 14.01 -3.82 -45.30
CA HIS A 30 15.48 -3.97 -45.32
C HIS A 30 15.98 -5.44 -45.32
N LYS A 31 17.17 -5.64 -45.89
CA LYS A 31 17.82 -6.91 -46.30
C LYS A 31 18.30 -7.81 -45.13
N ARG A 32 18.59 -9.08 -45.46
CA ARG A 32 19.08 -10.27 -44.68
C ARG A 32 20.09 -10.03 -43.52
N PRO A 33 20.21 -10.97 -42.55
CA PRO A 33 20.49 -10.69 -41.15
C PRO A 33 21.99 -10.63 -40.81
N ALA A 34 22.34 -9.70 -39.92
CA ALA A 34 23.59 -9.72 -39.18
C ALA A 34 23.48 -10.71 -37.98
N PRO A 35 24.59 -11.28 -37.49
CA PRO A 35 24.60 -12.12 -36.28
C PRO A 35 23.95 -11.39 -35.09
N PRO A 36 23.40 -12.10 -34.09
CA PRO A 36 22.59 -11.51 -33.02
C PRO A 36 23.43 -10.49 -32.25
N ARG A 37 23.30 -9.23 -32.64
CA ARG A 37 23.73 -8.11 -31.83
C ARG A 37 22.67 -8.00 -30.76
N ILE A 38 23.02 -8.41 -29.54
CA ILE A 38 22.42 -7.82 -28.33
C ILE A 38 22.27 -6.33 -28.65
N PRO A 39 21.08 -5.73 -28.58
CA PRO A 39 20.95 -4.31 -28.83
C PRO A 39 21.83 -3.64 -27.79
N CYS A 40 23.01 -3.19 -28.21
CA CYS A 40 23.86 -2.35 -27.41
C CYS A 40 22.96 -1.19 -26.98
N PRO A 41 22.92 -0.84 -25.68
CA PRO A 41 22.13 0.29 -25.23
C PRO A 41 22.47 1.48 -26.14
N PRO A 42 21.47 2.21 -26.66
CA PRO A 42 21.73 3.39 -27.47
C PRO A 42 22.74 4.23 -26.70
N LYS A 43 23.82 4.62 -27.40
CA LYS A 43 24.90 5.45 -26.84
C LYS A 43 24.28 6.45 -25.89
N LEU A 44 24.68 6.42 -24.62
CA LEU A 44 24.31 7.36 -23.57
C LEU A 44 24.55 8.78 -24.08
N ILE A 45 23.57 9.32 -24.80
CA ILE A 45 23.30 10.73 -24.79
C ILE A 45 22.76 10.90 -23.38
N MET A 46 23.66 11.26 -22.47
CA MET A 46 23.30 11.83 -21.19
C MET A 46 22.36 12.99 -21.51
N ALA A 47 21.05 12.73 -21.48
CA ALA A 47 20.07 13.80 -21.55
C ALA A 47 20.27 14.59 -20.24
N PRO A 48 20.68 15.86 -20.31
CA PRO A 48 20.76 16.69 -19.13
C PRO A 48 19.32 16.87 -18.62
N GLY A 49 19.05 16.32 -17.42
CA GLY A 49 17.75 16.42 -16.78
C GLY A 49 16.99 15.10 -16.71
N MET A 50 17.52 14.11 -15.98
CA MET A 50 16.64 13.13 -15.35
C MET A 50 15.72 13.93 -14.42
N LYS A 51 14.49 14.16 -14.87
CA LYS A 51 13.45 14.78 -14.05
C LYS A 51 13.32 13.95 -12.79
N TYR A 52 13.31 14.60 -11.62
CA TYR A 52 13.10 13.97 -10.32
C TYR A 52 12.02 12.87 -10.41
N GLN A 53 12.45 11.60 -10.35
CA GLN A 53 11.54 10.47 -10.50
C GLN A 53 10.85 10.22 -9.17
N ARG A 54 9.62 10.71 -9.02
CA ARG A 54 8.79 10.48 -7.83
C ARG A 54 8.63 8.97 -7.58
N LEU A 55 8.80 8.53 -6.33
CA LEU A 55 8.52 7.15 -5.94
C LEU A 55 6.99 6.96 -5.86
N THR A 56 6.42 6.37 -6.92
CA THR A 56 4.98 6.11 -7.01
C THR A 56 4.63 4.75 -6.43
N ILE A 57 3.37 4.61 -5.99
CA ILE A 57 2.81 3.32 -5.55
C ILE A 57 2.95 2.23 -6.61
N LYS A 58 2.78 2.57 -7.90
CA LYS A 58 3.01 1.61 -8.99
C LYS A 58 4.44 1.09 -9.03
N ALA A 59 5.45 1.94 -8.82
CA ALA A 59 6.85 1.48 -8.75
C ALA A 59 7.04 0.49 -7.61
N ILE A 60 6.49 0.79 -6.43
CA ILE A 60 6.53 -0.08 -5.26
C ILE A 60 5.87 -1.44 -5.54
N ILE A 61 4.66 -1.45 -6.14
CA ILE A 61 3.97 -2.70 -6.48
C ILE A 61 4.78 -3.53 -7.49
N ARG A 62 5.41 -2.90 -8.48
CA ARG A 62 6.28 -3.61 -9.43
C ARG A 62 7.53 -4.16 -8.77
N TRP A 63 8.07 -3.48 -7.77
CA TRP A 63 9.17 -3.99 -6.96
C TRP A 63 8.74 -5.23 -6.16
N GLU A 64 7.59 -5.17 -5.46
CA GLU A 64 7.05 -6.30 -4.70
C GLU A 64 6.80 -7.52 -5.61
N GLN A 65 6.35 -7.29 -6.85
CA GLN A 65 6.17 -8.34 -7.86
C GLN A 65 7.49 -8.94 -8.37
N LEU A 66 8.54 -8.13 -8.46
CA LEU A 66 9.85 -8.58 -8.95
C LEU A 66 10.65 -9.34 -7.88
N ARG A 67 10.50 -8.95 -6.61
CA ARG A 67 11.24 -9.54 -5.48
C ARG A 67 10.43 -10.56 -4.68
N GLU A 68 9.12 -10.66 -4.92
CA GLU A 68 8.18 -11.54 -4.21
C GLU A 68 8.18 -11.34 -2.68
N LYS A 69 8.48 -10.11 -2.24
CA LYS A 69 8.54 -9.70 -0.83
C LYS A 69 7.74 -8.43 -0.63
N SER A 70 7.31 -8.18 0.60
CA SER A 70 6.66 -6.92 0.97
C SER A 70 7.68 -5.78 0.95
N PHE A 71 7.26 -4.60 0.51
CA PHE A 71 8.14 -3.42 0.49
C PHE A 71 8.71 -3.05 1.87
N SER A 72 8.02 -3.41 2.96
CA SER A 72 8.50 -3.20 4.33
C SER A 72 9.75 -4.02 4.68
N GLN A 73 10.09 -5.02 3.87
CA GLN A 73 11.25 -5.91 4.07
C GLN A 73 12.42 -5.56 3.17
N ILE A 74 12.40 -4.40 2.50
CA ILE A 74 13.48 -3.99 1.62
C ILE A 74 14.80 -3.87 2.38
N ASP A 75 15.85 -4.50 1.85
CA ASP A 75 17.20 -4.39 2.39
C ASP A 75 18.03 -3.42 1.54
N TYR A 76 18.23 -2.21 2.05
CA TYR A 76 19.05 -1.19 1.38
C TYR A 76 20.56 -1.55 1.33
N THR A 77 20.99 -2.60 2.03
CA THR A 77 22.35 -3.13 1.96
C THR A 77 22.50 -4.21 0.88
N ASP A 78 21.39 -4.83 0.45
CA ASP A 78 21.39 -5.78 -0.65
C ASP A 78 21.42 -5.05 -2.00
N LYS A 79 22.44 -5.38 -2.80
CA LYS A 79 22.63 -4.81 -4.13
C LYS A 79 21.44 -5.12 -5.04
N GLU A 80 20.86 -6.31 -4.95
CA GLU A 80 19.74 -6.66 -5.83
C GLU A 80 18.46 -5.90 -5.51
N ASP A 81 18.17 -5.68 -4.23
CA ASP A 81 17.03 -4.87 -3.78
C ASP A 81 17.16 -3.41 -4.25
N VAL A 82 18.36 -2.83 -4.18
CA VAL A 82 18.62 -1.47 -4.67
C VAL A 82 18.55 -1.40 -6.20
N GLU A 83 19.23 -2.31 -6.93
CA GLU A 83 19.20 -2.35 -8.39
C GLU A 83 17.77 -2.51 -8.94
N SER A 84 16.98 -3.38 -8.31
CA SER A 84 15.58 -3.61 -8.68
C SER A 84 14.69 -2.40 -8.39
N LEU A 85 14.90 -1.71 -7.26
CA LEU A 85 14.18 -0.48 -6.92
C LEU A 85 14.44 0.64 -7.94
N LEU A 86 15.71 0.87 -8.26
CA LEU A 86 16.13 1.86 -9.26
C LEU A 86 15.54 1.54 -10.64
N TYR A 87 15.52 0.27 -11.04
CA TYR A 87 14.90 -0.18 -12.27
C TYR A 87 13.40 0.15 -12.32
N VAL A 88 12.63 -0.23 -11.29
CA VAL A 88 11.18 0.01 -11.30
C VAL A 88 10.82 1.49 -11.30
N MET A 89 11.60 2.33 -10.60
CA MET A 89 11.42 3.78 -10.63
C MET A 89 11.66 4.35 -12.02
N TYR A 90 12.66 3.81 -12.72
CA TYR A 90 12.98 4.23 -14.08
C TYR A 90 11.89 3.84 -15.09
N ILE A 91 11.46 2.58 -15.11
CA ILE A 91 10.47 2.08 -16.10
C ILE A 91 9.04 2.56 -15.84
N THR A 92 8.74 3.03 -14.63
CA THR A 92 7.39 3.55 -14.31
C THR A 92 7.26 5.03 -14.58
N SER A 93 8.37 5.77 -14.60
CA SER A 93 8.40 7.20 -14.87
C SER A 93 8.63 7.53 -16.35
N ASP A 94 9.41 6.72 -17.06
CA ASP A 94 9.60 6.84 -18.51
C ASP A 94 8.77 5.79 -19.27
N LYS A 95 8.45 6.06 -20.54
CA LYS A 95 7.82 5.07 -21.44
C LYS A 95 8.84 4.04 -21.95
N SER A 96 10.00 3.95 -21.31
CA SER A 96 11.09 3.06 -21.72
C SER A 96 10.69 1.60 -21.51
N ARG A 97 11.00 0.76 -22.50
CA ARG A 97 10.66 -0.66 -22.52
C ARG A 97 11.95 -1.47 -22.58
N TYR A 98 12.59 -1.64 -21.43
CA TYR A 98 13.76 -2.50 -21.27
C TYR A 98 13.46 -3.54 -20.19
N THR A 99 14.06 -4.72 -20.28
CA THR A 99 13.96 -5.73 -19.22
C THR A 99 14.97 -5.44 -18.11
N PHE A 100 14.78 -6.08 -16.96
CA PHE A 100 15.66 -5.88 -15.80
C PHE A 100 17.11 -6.27 -16.11
N GLU A 101 17.33 -7.34 -16.89
CA GLU A 101 18.68 -7.82 -17.24
C GLU A 101 19.44 -6.81 -18.12
N VAL A 102 18.73 -6.16 -19.05
CA VAL A 102 19.33 -5.12 -19.91
C VAL A 102 19.65 -3.88 -19.08
N PHE A 103 18.76 -3.49 -18.17
CA PHE A 103 18.99 -2.37 -17.27
C PHE A 103 20.19 -2.61 -16.35
N ARG A 104 20.39 -3.84 -15.87
CA ARG A 104 21.54 -4.20 -15.04
C ARG A 104 22.88 -3.93 -15.73
N GLN A 105 22.95 -4.07 -17.05
CA GLN A 105 24.15 -3.74 -17.82
C GLN A 105 24.46 -2.24 -17.81
N VAL A 106 23.42 -1.40 -17.75
CA VAL A 106 23.56 0.07 -17.64
C VAL A 106 24.01 0.45 -16.23
N LEU A 107 23.54 -0.26 -15.20
CA LEU A 107 23.97 -0.05 -13.82
C LEU A 107 25.44 -0.43 -13.55
N ILE A 108 26.11 -1.15 -14.47
CA ILE A 108 27.56 -1.40 -14.37
C ILE A 108 28.34 -0.07 -14.43
N ASP A 109 27.81 0.96 -15.10
CA ASP A 109 28.39 2.30 -15.08
C ASP A 109 28.17 2.95 -13.70
N GLU A 110 29.25 3.00 -12.92
CA GLU A 110 29.26 3.60 -11.58
C GLU A 110 28.79 5.06 -11.58
N ARG A 111 29.02 5.83 -12.65
CA ARG A 111 28.57 7.22 -12.71
C ARG A 111 27.05 7.30 -12.77
N PHE A 112 26.44 6.42 -13.56
CA PHE A 112 24.99 6.34 -13.69
C PHE A 112 24.36 5.82 -12.40
N MET A 113 24.91 4.76 -11.82
CA MET A 113 24.44 4.20 -10.54
C MET A 113 24.50 5.25 -9.42
N ASN A 114 25.64 5.93 -9.26
CA ASN A 114 25.82 6.95 -8.21
C ASN A 114 24.86 8.13 -8.37
N ALA A 115 24.61 8.58 -9.61
CA ALA A 115 23.64 9.63 -9.88
C ALA A 115 22.22 9.20 -9.46
N MET A 116 21.80 7.99 -9.86
CA MET A 116 20.46 7.49 -9.57
C MET A 116 20.24 7.23 -8.07
N SER A 117 21.24 6.66 -7.38
CA SER A 117 21.23 6.45 -5.94
C SER A 117 21.22 7.78 -5.16
N SER A 118 21.95 8.79 -5.63
CA SER A 118 21.91 10.13 -5.03
C SER A 118 20.53 10.77 -5.15
N ASP A 119 19.89 10.64 -6.30
CA ASP A 119 18.55 11.17 -6.51
C ASP A 119 17.50 10.42 -5.68
N LEU A 120 17.61 9.08 -5.59
CA LEU A 120 16.80 8.28 -4.67
C LEU A 120 16.97 8.75 -3.22
N GLY A 121 18.22 9.02 -2.79
CA GLY A 121 18.52 9.56 -1.46
C GLY A 121 17.79 10.88 -1.18
N LYS A 122 17.84 11.83 -2.12
CA LYS A 122 17.12 13.11 -2.01
C LYS A 122 15.61 12.92 -1.95
N ILE A 123 15.05 12.01 -2.75
CA ILE A 123 13.61 11.69 -2.71
C ILE A 123 13.24 11.15 -1.35
N MET A 124 14.03 10.22 -0.81
CA MET A 124 13.79 9.63 0.51
C MET A 124 13.88 10.69 1.62
N GLU A 125 14.85 11.60 1.55
CA GLU A 125 14.98 12.73 2.48
C GLU A 125 13.75 13.63 2.46
N VAL A 126 13.20 13.94 1.28
CA VAL A 126 11.97 14.72 1.14
C VAL A 126 10.77 13.96 1.70
N VAL A 127 10.61 12.69 1.34
CA VAL A 127 9.51 11.83 1.84
C VAL A 127 9.56 11.68 3.36
N ALA A 128 10.75 11.57 3.95
CA ALA A 128 10.93 11.49 5.40
C ALA A 128 10.39 12.72 6.16
N GLN A 129 10.27 13.89 5.50
CA GLN A 129 9.67 15.08 6.11
C GLN A 129 8.15 14.94 6.32
N PHE A 130 7.49 14.16 5.47
CA PHE A 130 6.04 13.93 5.49
C PHE A 130 5.66 12.66 6.26
N GLN A 131 6.63 11.81 6.59
CA GLN A 131 6.39 10.67 7.46
C GLN A 131 5.95 11.17 8.84
N ARG A 132 4.70 10.84 9.22
CA ARG A 132 4.21 11.08 10.57
C ARG A 132 5.16 10.35 11.52
N LYS A 133 5.69 11.04 12.52
CA LYS A 133 6.38 10.38 13.64
C LYS A 133 5.33 9.58 14.41
N ILE A 134 5.12 8.34 14.02
CA ILE A 134 4.22 7.44 14.74
C ILE A 134 4.91 7.17 16.08
N THR A 135 4.46 7.85 17.14
CA THR A 135 4.74 7.42 18.51
C THR A 135 4.18 6.01 18.65
N THR A 136 5.04 5.10 19.10
CA THR A 136 4.83 3.65 19.22
C THR A 136 3.64 3.20 20.08
N SER A 137 2.80 4.13 20.55
CA SER A 137 1.60 3.87 21.36
C SER A 137 0.32 3.61 20.55
N ASP A 138 0.28 3.97 19.26
CA ASP A 138 -0.94 3.84 18.42
C ASP A 138 -0.92 2.62 17.48
N VAL A 139 0.19 1.89 17.40
CA VAL A 139 0.22 0.60 16.72
C VAL A 139 -0.31 -0.44 17.70
N GLY A 140 -1.63 -0.45 17.87
CA GLY A 140 -2.31 -1.63 18.39
C GLY A 140 -1.85 -2.82 17.55
N ASN A 141 -1.46 -3.91 18.22
CA ASN A 141 -1.08 -5.18 17.62
C ASN A 141 -2.19 -5.66 16.67
N SER A 142 -2.19 -5.16 15.44
CA SER A 142 -2.77 -5.84 14.31
C SER A 142 -1.79 -6.96 14.01
N GLU A 143 -2.08 -8.16 14.52
CA GLU A 143 -1.56 -9.44 14.02
C GLU A 143 -2.03 -9.71 12.57
N GLY A 144 -2.10 -8.67 11.74
CA GLY A 144 -2.28 -8.76 10.31
C GLY A 144 -0.93 -9.09 9.71
N SER A 145 -0.88 -10.20 8.97
CA SER A 145 0.25 -10.57 8.12
C SER A 145 0.86 -9.35 7.45
N LEU A 146 2.18 -9.31 7.27
CA LEU A 146 2.88 -8.27 6.48
C LEU A 146 2.18 -8.13 5.11
N GLU A 147 1.21 -7.23 5.01
CA GLU A 147 0.39 -7.11 3.82
C GLU A 147 1.18 -6.30 2.80
N ASN A 148 1.32 -6.86 1.60
CA ASN A 148 1.94 -6.17 0.48
C ASN A 148 1.15 -4.89 0.18
N ILE A 149 1.85 -3.81 -0.12
CA ILE A 149 1.25 -2.51 -0.46
C ILE A 149 0.30 -2.68 -1.65
N GLY A 150 0.62 -3.57 -2.58
CA GLY A 150 -0.28 -3.92 -3.68
C GLY A 150 -1.67 -4.41 -3.23
N LYS A 151 -1.78 -5.19 -2.15
CA LYS A 151 -3.07 -5.66 -1.62
C LYS A 151 -3.86 -4.54 -0.96
N ILE A 152 -3.19 -3.69 -0.17
CA ILE A 152 -3.78 -2.54 0.51
C ILE A 152 -4.37 -1.58 -0.54
N VAL A 153 -3.56 -1.19 -1.53
CA VAL A 153 -3.97 -0.28 -2.60
C VAL A 153 -5.09 -0.88 -3.44
N SER A 154 -5.03 -2.18 -3.75
CA SER A 154 -6.12 -2.85 -4.47
C SER A 154 -7.44 -2.78 -3.71
N THR A 155 -7.39 -2.96 -2.38
CA THR A 155 -8.58 -2.85 -1.52
C THR A 155 -9.14 -1.43 -1.54
N LEU A 156 -8.27 -0.41 -1.44
CA LEU A 156 -8.69 0.99 -1.52
C LEU A 156 -9.31 1.33 -2.87
N ILE A 157 -8.77 0.82 -3.97
CA ILE A 157 -9.35 0.99 -5.32
C ILE A 157 -10.73 0.34 -5.40
N MET A 158 -10.88 -0.88 -4.88
CA MET A 158 -12.18 -1.56 -4.82
C MET A 158 -13.20 -0.82 -3.93
N ALA A 159 -12.73 -0.08 -2.93
CA ALA A 159 -13.56 0.79 -2.09
C ALA A 159 -13.95 2.12 -2.74
N GLY A 160 -13.45 2.40 -3.96
CA GLY A 160 -13.80 3.57 -4.76
C GLY A 160 -12.69 4.62 -4.91
N LEU A 161 -11.45 4.34 -4.48
CA LEU A 161 -10.32 5.21 -4.78
C LEU A 161 -10.01 5.17 -6.28
N ASP A 162 -9.78 6.33 -6.90
CA ASP A 162 -9.44 6.38 -8.32
C ASP A 162 -8.14 5.61 -8.61
N ALA A 163 -8.22 4.64 -9.51
CA ALA A 163 -7.10 3.76 -9.84
C ALA A 163 -5.95 4.51 -10.52
N HIS A 164 -6.25 5.55 -11.30
CA HIS A 164 -5.22 6.32 -11.98
C HIS A 164 -4.38 7.11 -10.97
N TYR A 165 -5.04 7.83 -10.07
CA TYR A 165 -4.44 8.53 -8.95
C TYR A 165 -3.66 7.56 -8.06
N ALA A 166 -4.30 6.46 -7.60
CA ALA A 166 -3.71 5.52 -6.66
C ALA A 166 -2.40 4.90 -7.16
N LEU A 167 -2.30 4.63 -8.46
CA LEU A 167 -1.12 3.98 -9.04
C LEU A 167 -0.05 4.99 -9.49
N ASN A 168 -0.44 6.09 -10.12
CA ASN A 168 0.52 6.96 -10.81
C ASN A 168 0.84 8.26 -10.06
N GLU A 169 -0.06 8.74 -9.20
CA GLU A 169 0.07 10.05 -8.53
C GLU A 169 0.22 9.96 -7.01
N MET A 170 -0.28 8.90 -6.39
CA MET A 170 -0.21 8.72 -4.95
C MET A 170 1.22 8.41 -4.49
N GLU A 171 1.65 9.06 -3.40
CA GLU A 171 2.90 8.75 -2.71
C GLU A 171 2.69 7.72 -1.59
N LEU A 172 3.78 7.08 -1.18
CA LEU A 172 3.76 6.11 -0.09
C LEU A 172 3.32 6.75 1.25
N CYS A 173 3.70 7.99 1.52
CA CYS A 173 3.34 8.69 2.75
C CYS A 173 1.86 9.09 2.82
N ASP A 174 1.13 9.06 1.70
CA ASP A 174 -0.30 9.37 1.66
C ASP A 174 -1.16 8.14 2.04
N LEU A 175 -0.62 6.91 1.91
CA LEU A 175 -1.37 5.69 2.20
C LEU A 175 -2.02 5.66 3.60
N PRO A 176 -1.32 6.04 4.70
CA PRO A 176 -1.91 6.01 6.03
C PRO A 176 -3.16 6.89 6.14
N LEU A 177 -3.19 8.04 5.44
CA LEU A 177 -4.34 8.94 5.46
C LEU A 177 -5.60 8.26 4.87
N TYR A 178 -5.44 7.60 3.72
CA TYR A 178 -6.54 6.88 3.09
C TYR A 178 -6.97 5.64 3.88
N LEU A 179 -6.02 4.95 4.50
CA LEU A 179 -6.32 3.79 5.33
C LEU A 179 -7.12 4.18 6.58
N GLU A 180 -6.71 5.24 7.29
CA GLU A 180 -7.47 5.77 8.43
C GLU A 180 -8.89 6.20 8.04
N ALA A 181 -9.04 6.83 6.87
CA ALA A 181 -10.36 7.22 6.35
C ALA A 181 -11.23 6.01 6.00
N TYR A 182 -10.64 5.00 5.37
CA TYR A 182 -11.30 3.74 5.04
C TYR A 182 -11.76 2.99 6.29
N GLU A 183 -10.89 2.85 7.29
CA GLU A 183 -11.21 2.19 8.55
C GLU A 183 -12.32 2.92 9.31
N ARG A 184 -12.29 4.25 9.36
CA ARG A 184 -13.35 5.06 9.99
C ARG A 184 -14.70 4.82 9.31
N LYS A 185 -14.74 4.92 7.99
CA LYS A 185 -15.95 4.66 7.20
C LYS A 185 -16.48 3.24 7.47
N ARG A 186 -15.60 2.25 7.48
CA ARG A 186 -15.97 0.85 7.75
C ARG A 186 -16.52 0.66 9.17
N LYS A 187 -15.95 1.33 10.18
CA LYS A 187 -16.49 1.33 11.55
C LYS A 187 -17.89 1.94 11.61
N GLU A 188 -18.09 3.10 10.97
CA GLU A 188 -19.41 3.76 10.87
C GLU A 188 -20.45 2.86 10.19
N GLU A 189 -20.09 2.17 9.11
CA GLU A 189 -20.95 1.21 8.41
C GLU A 189 -21.33 0.01 9.31
N MET A 190 -20.36 -0.54 10.04
CA MET A 190 -20.60 -1.64 10.98
C MET A 190 -21.49 -1.21 12.15
N GLU A 191 -21.27 -0.01 12.70
CA GLU A 191 -22.10 0.56 13.76
C GLU A 191 -23.53 0.86 13.27
N SER A 192 -23.68 1.38 12.05
CA SER A 192 -24.97 1.59 11.40
C SER A 192 -25.71 0.26 11.21
N SER A 193 -25.01 -0.77 10.70
CA SER A 193 -25.58 -2.11 10.52
C SER A 193 -26.04 -2.71 11.85
N ARG A 194 -25.24 -2.57 12.92
CA ARG A 194 -25.60 -2.98 14.28
C ARG A 194 -26.84 -2.22 14.78
N MET A 195 -26.92 -0.92 14.55
CA MET A 195 -28.07 -0.09 14.93
C MET A 195 -29.35 -0.50 14.19
N TRP A 196 -29.28 -0.73 12.88
CA TRP A 196 -30.42 -1.22 12.12
C TRP A 196 -30.86 -2.62 12.55
N THR A 197 -29.91 -3.49 12.83
CA THR A 197 -30.15 -4.84 13.36
C THR A 197 -30.85 -4.77 14.72
N TYR A 198 -30.46 -3.84 15.58
CA TYR A 198 -31.15 -3.56 16.84
C TYR A 198 -32.61 -3.14 16.62
N PHE A 199 -32.86 -2.14 15.76
CA PHE A 199 -34.23 -1.69 15.48
C PHE A 199 -35.10 -2.80 14.88
N ALA A 200 -34.55 -3.63 14.01
CA ALA A 200 -35.27 -4.76 13.42
C ALA A 200 -35.66 -5.81 14.47
N MET A 201 -34.83 -6.02 15.49
CA MET A 201 -35.10 -7.00 16.54
C MET A 201 -35.88 -6.45 17.73
N LEU A 202 -35.97 -5.12 17.90
CA LEU A 202 -36.68 -4.49 19.02
C LEU A 202 -38.10 -5.05 19.29
N PRO A 203 -38.94 -5.33 18.28
CA PRO A 203 -40.27 -5.90 18.52
C PRO A 203 -40.24 -7.30 19.16
N HIS A 204 -39.10 -7.97 19.10
CA HIS A 204 -38.90 -9.36 19.52
C HIS A 204 -38.00 -9.50 20.76
N ILE A 205 -37.47 -8.40 21.30
CA ILE A 205 -36.54 -8.39 22.44
C ILE A 205 -37.10 -7.53 23.57
N ASP A 206 -36.92 -7.98 24.81
CA ASP A 206 -37.18 -7.15 26.00
C ASP A 206 -36.10 -6.09 26.17
N ALA A 207 -36.40 -4.86 25.71
CA ALA A 207 -35.48 -3.72 25.77
C ALA A 207 -34.96 -3.43 27.19
N ARG A 208 -35.68 -3.83 28.25
CA ARG A 208 -35.23 -3.63 29.64
C ARG A 208 -34.00 -4.46 30.00
N LYS A 209 -33.73 -5.55 29.27
CA LYS A 209 -32.57 -6.42 29.50
C LYS A 209 -31.30 -5.90 28.81
N MET A 210 -31.41 -4.91 27.92
CA MET A 210 -30.29 -4.35 27.16
C MET A 210 -29.84 -3.02 27.79
N LYS A 211 -28.89 -3.08 28.72
CA LYS A 211 -28.40 -1.93 29.49
C LYS A 211 -27.63 -0.94 28.63
N ASN A 212 -26.88 -1.41 27.63
CA ASN A 212 -26.08 -0.58 26.74
C ASN A 212 -26.69 -0.48 25.32
N GLY A 213 -27.98 -0.81 25.18
CA GLY A 213 -28.71 -0.72 23.92
C GLY A 213 -28.14 -1.62 22.82
N ALA A 214 -27.88 -1.07 21.64
CA ALA A 214 -27.37 -1.82 20.49
C ALA A 214 -25.98 -2.44 20.71
N ARG A 215 -25.18 -1.92 21.66
CA ARG A 215 -23.86 -2.49 22.01
C ARG A 215 -23.96 -3.86 22.66
N ASP A 216 -25.07 -4.16 23.35
CA ASP A 216 -25.28 -5.46 24.00
C ASP A 216 -25.60 -6.58 22.97
N LEU A 217 -25.83 -6.25 21.70
CA LEU A 217 -26.02 -7.25 20.64
C LEU A 217 -24.70 -7.91 20.24
N ILE A 218 -23.75 -7.07 19.84
CA ILE A 218 -22.44 -7.45 19.31
C ILE A 218 -21.47 -6.35 19.75
N ILE A 219 -20.42 -6.76 20.45
CA ILE A 219 -19.32 -5.88 20.85
C ILE A 219 -18.26 -5.97 19.75
N PHE A 220 -17.79 -4.82 19.26
CA PHE A 220 -16.74 -4.81 18.24
C PHE A 220 -15.35 -4.94 18.88
N PRO A 221 -14.36 -5.53 18.18
CA PRO A 221 -13.00 -5.70 18.71
C PRO A 221 -12.34 -4.38 19.16
N TRP A 222 -12.64 -3.25 18.50
CA TRP A 222 -12.10 -1.95 18.91
C TRP A 222 -12.79 -1.38 20.16
N GLU A 223 -14.06 -1.71 20.40
CA GLU A 223 -14.76 -1.33 21.64
C GLU A 223 -14.20 -2.12 22.84
N GLU A 224 -13.84 -3.39 22.64
CA GLU A 224 -13.18 -4.22 23.68
C GLU A 224 -11.82 -3.62 24.09
N GLU A 225 -11.02 -3.20 23.11
CA GLU A 225 -9.73 -2.56 23.36
C GLU A 225 -9.89 -1.23 24.11
N GLU A 226 -10.87 -0.42 23.73
CA GLU A 226 -11.19 0.84 24.43
C GLU A 226 -11.64 0.58 25.88
N MET A 227 -12.52 -0.41 26.10
CA MET A 227 -12.96 -0.80 27.43
C MET A 227 -11.80 -1.32 28.30
N ARG A 228 -10.86 -2.10 27.72
CA ARG A 228 -9.67 -2.56 28.45
C ARG A 228 -8.80 -1.38 28.86
N LYS A 229 -8.50 -0.46 27.93
CA LYS A 229 -7.71 0.76 28.20
C LYS A 229 -8.40 1.68 29.22
N GLU A 230 -9.71 1.74 29.22
CA GLU A 230 -10.48 2.51 30.20
C GLU A 230 -10.47 1.84 31.58
N ALA A 231 -10.63 0.52 31.66
CA ALA A 231 -10.51 -0.23 32.90
C ALA A 231 -9.11 -0.10 33.52
N GLU A 232 -8.05 -0.17 32.71
CA GLU A 232 -6.67 0.05 33.17
C GLU A 232 -6.45 1.48 33.70
N ARG A 233 -7.03 2.49 33.04
CA ARG A 233 -6.99 3.88 33.51
C ARG A 233 -7.74 4.04 34.84
N ALA A 234 -8.95 3.48 34.95
CA ALA A 234 -9.74 3.54 36.18
C ALA A 234 -9.01 2.87 37.36
N ILE A 235 -8.42 1.69 37.16
CA ILE A 235 -7.62 1.01 38.19
C ILE A 235 -6.43 1.88 38.63
N ARG A 236 -5.75 2.55 37.67
CA ARG A 236 -4.61 3.42 37.98
C ARG A 236 -5.04 4.67 38.76
N GLU A 237 -6.15 5.28 38.38
CA GLU A 237 -6.73 6.44 39.06
C GLU A 237 -7.21 6.08 40.47
N ASP A 238 -7.89 4.93 40.62
CA ASP A 238 -8.34 4.42 41.92
C ASP A 238 -7.16 4.08 42.84
N ALA A 239 -6.09 3.50 42.30
CA ALA A 239 -4.86 3.23 43.05
C ALA A 239 -4.21 4.55 43.54
N ALA A 240 -4.11 5.55 42.67
CA ALA A 240 -3.57 6.87 43.04
C ALA A 240 -4.43 7.55 44.12
N ARG A 241 -5.76 7.51 43.97
CA ARG A 241 -6.70 8.06 44.96
C ARG A 241 -6.63 7.31 46.30
N PHE A 242 -6.44 5.99 46.27
CA PHE A 242 -6.23 5.19 47.47
C PHE A 242 -4.92 5.56 48.19
N GLU A 243 -3.83 5.75 47.45
CA GLU A 243 -2.55 6.20 48.03
C GLU A 243 -2.67 7.57 48.70
N GLU A 244 -3.38 8.52 48.07
CA GLU A 244 -3.64 9.84 48.65
C GLU A 244 -4.45 9.73 49.95
N PHE A 245 -5.50 8.91 49.96
CA PHE A 245 -6.31 8.66 51.16
C PHE A 245 -5.51 8.01 52.31
N MET A 246 -4.58 7.11 52.00
CA MET A 246 -3.71 6.49 53.02
C MET A 246 -2.69 7.48 53.61
N LYS A 247 -2.30 8.51 52.86
CA LYS A 247 -1.41 9.58 53.35
C LYS A 247 -2.13 10.53 54.32
N THR A 248 -3.38 10.89 54.04
CA THR A 248 -4.16 11.80 54.92
C THR A 248 -4.54 11.16 56.26
N LYS A 249 -4.79 9.84 56.30
CA LYS A 249 -5.06 9.16 57.59
C LYS A 249 -3.86 9.03 58.52
N LYS A 250 -2.62 9.09 58.00
CA LYS A 250 -1.41 9.05 58.84
C LYS A 250 -1.16 10.35 59.59
N THR A 251 -1.61 11.49 59.07
CA THR A 251 -1.41 12.80 59.71
C THR A 251 -2.35 13.03 60.89
N ASP A 252 -3.53 12.40 60.89
CA ASP A 252 -4.53 12.59 61.96
C ASP A 252 -4.24 11.77 63.23
N TYR A 253 -3.36 10.76 63.16
CA TYR A 253 -2.98 9.93 64.31
C TYR A 253 -1.72 10.42 65.06
N TYR A 254 -0.97 11.38 64.50
CA TYR A 254 0.25 11.93 65.10
C TYR A 254 0.14 13.43 65.46
N GLY A 255 -1.09 13.94 65.60
CA GLY A 255 -1.38 15.27 66.12
C GLY A 255 -2.00 15.20 67.51
N GLY A 256 -1.15 15.08 68.54
CA GLY A 256 -1.49 15.12 69.96
C GLY A 256 -0.23 15.22 70.80
#